data_AF-A0A3M2CCZ2-F1
#
_entry.id   AF-A0A3M2CCZ2-F1
#
_cell.length_a   1.000
_cell.length_b   1.000
_cell.length_c   1.000
_cell.angle_alpha   90.00
_cell.angle_beta   90.00
_cell.angle_gamma   90.00
#
_symmetry.space_group_name_H-M   'P 1'
#
loop_
_entity.id
_entity.type
_entity.pdbx_description
1 polymer ?
#
loop_
_entity_poly.entity_id
_entity_poly.type
_entity_poly.pdbx_seq_one_letter_code
_entity_poly.pdbx_strand_id
1 'polypeptide(L)'
;MKRSPAAAARALAQVALLVVLAGLAAACGGTRTDPILQLSAQEALARGKELIEQKKYRRAQRYLEHAFEAAPNSREGREALLLSADALYLDGGSENFIRCESKYRDFLNRFPTSDRADYAQLQIANCLAKRMEKPDRDQEVTRKALAAYEEMFRLYPTSPYLEEARQAAQEVANNLAEAEYLVGHFYVRYRLCQAAIQRLEGIPQRFPAYHHPDKVLFFLAQAYAMCRRYDDSDEALRKLAADYPDSPYVKQVDKVRRKLEKLRRKQEKLDQERLKRRQQFEARRAKKGEAAEGPDSREEAEREEDDKGGGGDGP
;
A
#
# COMPACT_ATOMS: atom_id res chain seq x y z
N MET A 1 15.20 -68.75 64.09
CA MET A 1 15.74 -67.58 63.35
C MET A 1 14.65 -66.52 63.23
N LYS A 2 14.62 -65.54 64.13
CA LYS A 2 13.58 -64.49 64.18
C LYS A 2 13.99 -63.37 63.21
N ARG A 3 13.32 -63.25 62.05
CA ARG A 3 13.56 -62.13 61.12
C ARG A 3 13.19 -60.82 61.85
N SER A 4 14.13 -59.88 61.88
CA SER A 4 13.98 -58.57 62.53
C SER A 4 12.74 -57.83 62.01
N PRO A 5 11.91 -57.21 62.87
CA PRO A 5 10.72 -56.46 62.46
C PRO A 5 11.04 -55.30 61.50
N ALA A 6 12.28 -54.81 61.51
CA ALA A 6 12.74 -53.77 60.60
C ALA A 6 12.88 -54.26 59.14
N ALA A 7 13.12 -55.56 58.92
CA ALA A 7 13.22 -56.13 57.57
C ALA A 7 11.85 -56.28 56.89
N ALA A 8 10.81 -56.61 57.66
CA ALA A 8 9.44 -56.72 57.16
C ALA A 8 8.87 -55.35 56.79
N ALA A 9 9.14 -54.31 57.59
CA ALA A 9 8.70 -52.94 57.30
C ALA A 9 9.36 -52.36 56.03
N ARG A 10 10.64 -52.66 55.78
CA ARG A 10 11.33 -52.24 54.55
C ARG A 10 10.80 -52.96 53.31
N ALA A 11 10.48 -54.24 53.41
CA ALA A 11 9.87 -54.99 52.31
C ALA A 11 8.48 -54.46 51.94
N LEU A 12 7.64 -54.15 52.94
CA LEU A 12 6.32 -53.55 52.72
C LEU A 12 6.42 -52.13 52.12
N ALA A 13 7.37 -51.31 52.57
CA ALA A 13 7.62 -49.99 51.99
C ALA A 13 8.13 -50.06 50.54
N GLN A 14 8.97 -51.05 50.21
CA GLN A 14 9.45 -51.28 48.83
C GLN A 14 8.33 -51.76 47.91
N VAL A 15 7.44 -52.64 48.38
CA VAL A 15 6.27 -53.07 47.61
C VAL A 15 5.28 -51.92 47.41
N ALA A 16 5.04 -51.11 48.44
CA ALA A 16 4.19 -49.91 48.32
C ALA A 16 4.77 -48.90 47.30
N LEU A 17 6.09 -48.68 47.32
CA LEU A 17 6.77 -47.81 46.37
C LEU A 17 6.68 -48.33 44.93
N LEU A 18 6.81 -49.65 44.72
CA LEU A 18 6.67 -50.27 43.40
C LEU A 18 5.24 -50.20 42.86
N VAL A 19 4.22 -50.34 43.73
CA VAL A 19 2.81 -50.19 43.36
C VAL A 19 2.48 -48.74 42.99
N VAL A 20 3.02 -47.77 43.72
CA VAL A 20 2.88 -46.34 43.39
C VAL A 20 3.57 -46.00 42.07
N LEU A 21 4.78 -46.53 41.82
CA LEU A 21 5.49 -46.33 40.54
C LEU A 21 4.74 -46.96 39.36
N ALA A 22 4.15 -48.14 39.55
CA ALA A 22 3.33 -48.80 38.52
C ALA A 22 2.03 -48.04 38.23
N GLY A 23 1.41 -47.43 39.26
CA GLY A 23 0.24 -46.56 39.09
C GLY A 23 0.55 -45.26 38.33
N LEU A 24 1.73 -44.67 38.56
CA LEU A 24 2.21 -43.50 37.81
C LEU A 24 2.51 -43.82 36.34
N ALA A 25 2.98 -45.03 36.04
CA ALA A 25 3.23 -45.46 34.66
C ALA A 25 1.93 -45.68 33.85
N ALA A 26 0.87 -46.19 34.50
CA ALA A 26 -0.43 -46.39 33.86
C ALA A 26 -1.17 -45.08 33.53
N ALA A 27 -0.87 -43.99 34.26
CA ALA A 27 -1.48 -42.68 34.04
C ALA A 27 -0.91 -41.93 32.82
N CYS A 28 0.24 -42.37 32.28
CA CYS A 28 0.93 -41.70 31.17
C CYS A 28 0.76 -42.40 29.80
N GLY A 29 0.03 -43.51 29.71
CA GLY A 29 -0.04 -44.36 28.52
C GLY A 29 -1.24 -44.17 27.59
N GLY A 30 -2.19 -43.28 27.89
CA GLY A 30 -3.35 -43.04 27.04
C GLY A 30 -3.04 -42.08 25.90
N THR A 31 -2.76 -42.59 24.69
CA THR A 31 -2.69 -41.74 23.49
C THR A 31 -4.08 -41.16 23.21
N ARG A 32 -4.34 -39.92 23.65
CA ARG A 32 -5.53 -39.17 23.26
C ARG A 32 -5.36 -38.78 21.79
N THR A 33 -5.89 -39.60 20.88
CA THR A 33 -6.06 -39.21 19.48
C THR A 33 -6.99 -38.01 19.42
N ASP A 34 -6.58 -36.96 18.70
CA ASP A 34 -7.40 -35.75 18.55
C ASP A 34 -8.73 -36.15 17.89
N PRO A 35 -9.90 -35.84 18.50
CA PRO A 35 -11.20 -36.21 17.95
C PRO A 35 -11.43 -35.74 16.51
N ILE A 36 -10.73 -34.68 16.07
CA ILE A 36 -10.80 -34.18 14.70
C ILE A 36 -10.34 -35.24 13.70
N LEU A 37 -9.31 -36.02 14.02
CA LEU A 37 -8.71 -37.00 13.10
C LEU A 37 -9.63 -38.18 12.77
N GLN A 38 -10.70 -38.38 13.54
CA GLN A 38 -11.67 -39.44 13.33
C GLN A 38 -12.84 -39.01 12.43
N LEU A 39 -12.94 -37.72 12.11
CA LEU A 39 -14.04 -37.19 11.31
C LEU A 39 -13.79 -37.41 9.83
N SER A 40 -14.85 -37.75 9.10
CA SER A 40 -14.86 -37.66 7.64
C SER A 40 -14.74 -36.20 7.18
N ALA A 41 -14.36 -36.00 5.91
CA ALA A 41 -14.29 -34.65 5.33
C ALA A 41 -15.62 -33.89 5.44
N GLN A 42 -16.75 -34.59 5.26
CA GLN A 42 -18.08 -34.01 5.37
C GLN A 42 -18.41 -33.57 6.80
N GLU A 43 -18.15 -34.42 7.79
CA GLU A 43 -18.41 -34.10 9.21
C GLU A 43 -17.51 -32.95 9.69
N ALA A 44 -16.24 -32.97 9.30
CA ALA A 44 -15.29 -31.91 9.64
C ALA A 44 -15.67 -30.57 8.97
N LEU A 45 -16.09 -30.59 7.71
CA LEU A 45 -16.59 -29.40 7.02
C LEU A 45 -17.85 -28.84 7.69
N ALA A 46 -18.82 -29.69 8.00
CA ALA A 46 -20.05 -29.30 8.69
C ALA A 46 -19.73 -28.65 10.05
N ARG A 47 -18.85 -29.27 10.83
CA ARG A 47 -18.41 -28.72 12.12
C ARG A 47 -17.64 -27.41 11.97
N GLY A 48 -16.81 -27.29 10.94
CA GLY A 48 -16.11 -26.06 10.60
C GLY A 48 -17.07 -24.89 10.32
N LYS A 49 -18.11 -25.13 9.53
CA LYS A 49 -19.17 -24.15 9.22
C LYS A 49 -19.90 -23.68 10.48
N GLU A 50 -20.35 -24.60 11.33
CA GLU A 50 -20.98 -24.26 12.62
C GLU A 50 -20.07 -23.39 13.50
N LEU A 51 -18.76 -23.66 13.50
CA LEU A 51 -17.80 -22.89 14.28
C LEU A 51 -17.59 -21.48 13.69
N ILE A 52 -17.65 -21.31 12.36
CA ILE A 52 -17.65 -19.99 11.71
C ILE A 52 -18.88 -19.18 12.15
N GLU A 53 -20.07 -19.79 12.13
CA GLU A 53 -21.31 -19.13 12.56
C GLU A 53 -21.22 -18.67 14.04
N GLN A 54 -20.56 -19.48 14.87
CA GLN A 54 -20.27 -19.14 16.27
C GLN A 54 -19.10 -18.17 16.45
N LYS A 55 -18.51 -17.64 15.37
CA LYS A 55 -17.32 -16.76 15.35
C LYS A 55 -16.08 -17.38 16.01
N LYS A 56 -16.01 -18.71 16.08
CA LYS A 56 -14.89 -19.48 16.64
C LYS A 56 -13.89 -19.82 15.54
N TYR A 57 -13.39 -18.80 14.85
CA TYR A 57 -12.65 -18.95 13.59
C TYR A 57 -11.38 -19.79 13.71
N ARG A 58 -10.57 -19.59 14.76
CA ARG A 58 -9.37 -20.41 15.02
C ARG A 58 -9.68 -21.89 15.19
N ARG A 59 -10.79 -22.21 15.86
CA ARG A 59 -11.25 -23.60 15.98
C ARG A 59 -11.76 -24.11 14.65
N ALA A 60 -12.56 -23.31 13.94
CA ALA A 60 -13.10 -23.66 12.62
C ALA A 60 -11.98 -24.05 11.65
N GLN A 61 -10.88 -23.28 11.60
CA GLN A 61 -9.74 -23.58 10.75
C GLN A 61 -9.22 -25.01 10.93
N ARG A 62 -9.08 -25.50 12.17
CA ARG A 62 -8.57 -26.86 12.41
C ARG A 62 -9.46 -27.94 11.77
N TYR A 63 -10.78 -27.76 11.83
CA TYR A 63 -11.73 -28.70 11.21
C TYR A 63 -11.76 -28.57 9.69
N LEU A 64 -11.66 -27.34 9.17
CA LEU A 64 -11.65 -27.07 7.72
C LEU A 64 -10.35 -27.54 7.06
N GLU A 65 -9.21 -27.39 7.73
CA GLU A 65 -7.92 -27.92 7.29
C GLU A 65 -7.95 -29.45 7.25
N HIS A 66 -8.46 -30.10 8.31
CA HIS A 66 -8.66 -31.55 8.32
C HIS A 66 -9.61 -32.01 7.20
N ALA A 67 -10.72 -31.30 6.98
CA ALA A 67 -11.67 -31.63 5.91
C ALA A 67 -11.01 -31.55 4.52
N PHE A 68 -10.18 -30.53 4.28
CA PHE A 68 -9.39 -30.43 3.06
C PHE A 68 -8.37 -31.57 2.94
N GLU A 69 -7.58 -31.84 3.98
CA GLU A 69 -6.56 -32.90 3.99
C GLU A 69 -7.16 -34.29 3.76
N ALA A 70 -8.33 -34.56 4.35
CA ALA A 70 -9.02 -35.84 4.23
C ALA A 70 -9.54 -36.09 2.80
N ALA A 71 -9.92 -35.05 2.05
CA ALA A 71 -10.45 -35.20 0.69
C ALA A 71 -10.16 -33.99 -0.24
N PRO A 72 -8.90 -33.68 -0.61
CA PRO A 72 -8.52 -32.40 -1.23
C PRO A 72 -9.23 -32.05 -2.54
N ASN A 73 -9.53 -33.07 -3.36
CA ASN A 73 -10.13 -32.90 -4.70
C ASN A 73 -11.66 -33.06 -4.72
N SER A 74 -12.25 -33.41 -3.56
CA SER A 74 -13.71 -33.54 -3.44
C SER A 74 -14.39 -32.17 -3.48
N ARG A 75 -15.73 -32.16 -3.53
CA ARG A 75 -16.48 -30.91 -3.39
C ARG A 75 -16.27 -30.32 -1.99
N GLU A 76 -16.26 -31.18 -0.99
CA GLU A 76 -16.12 -30.85 0.43
C GLU A 76 -14.74 -30.27 0.72
N GLY A 77 -13.68 -30.89 0.22
CA GLY A 77 -12.31 -30.41 0.42
C GLY A 77 -12.06 -29.06 -0.25
N ARG A 78 -12.57 -28.87 -1.47
CA ARG A 78 -12.50 -27.56 -2.16
C ARG A 78 -13.21 -26.46 -1.36
N GLU A 79 -14.43 -26.75 -0.90
CA GLU A 79 -15.19 -25.82 -0.06
C GLU A 79 -14.47 -25.56 1.27
N ALA A 80 -13.90 -26.59 1.88
CA ALA A 80 -13.18 -26.48 3.14
C ALA A 80 -11.93 -25.60 3.04
N LEU A 81 -11.16 -25.70 1.96
CA LEU A 81 -10.00 -24.84 1.72
C LEU A 81 -10.43 -23.36 1.62
N LEU A 82 -11.50 -23.10 0.86
CA LEU A 82 -12.04 -21.74 0.70
C LEU A 82 -12.52 -21.17 2.05
N LEU A 83 -13.31 -21.94 2.79
CA LEU A 83 -13.81 -21.53 4.11
C LEU A 83 -12.70 -21.40 5.16
N SER A 84 -11.61 -22.16 5.03
CA SER A 84 -10.42 -22.02 5.89
C SER A 84 -9.77 -20.64 5.67
N ALA A 85 -9.74 -20.16 4.42
CA ALA A 85 -9.30 -18.81 4.09
C ALA A 85 -10.29 -17.73 4.58
N ASP A 86 -11.60 -17.95 4.42
CA ASP A 86 -12.63 -17.08 4.99
C ASP A 86 -12.50 -16.93 6.51
N ALA A 87 -12.30 -18.03 7.22
CA ALA A 87 -12.11 -18.02 8.66
C ALA A 87 -10.89 -17.18 9.08
N LEU A 88 -9.80 -17.19 8.31
CA LEU A 88 -8.65 -16.29 8.55
C LEU A 88 -9.02 -14.82 8.37
N TYR A 89 -9.70 -14.50 7.28
CA TYR A 89 -10.15 -13.14 7.00
C TYR A 89 -11.07 -12.61 8.12
N LEU A 90 -12.00 -13.46 8.58
CA LEU A 90 -12.96 -13.14 9.63
C LEU A 90 -12.33 -13.05 11.03
N ASP A 91 -11.31 -13.86 11.35
CA ASP A 91 -10.55 -13.74 12.61
C ASP A 91 -9.77 -12.42 12.65
N GLY A 92 -9.36 -11.93 11.47
CA GLY A 92 -8.70 -10.65 11.31
C GLY A 92 -7.30 -10.59 11.92
N GLY A 93 -6.66 -9.43 11.79
CA GLY A 93 -5.27 -9.23 12.23
C GLY A 93 -4.25 -9.51 11.11
N SER A 94 -3.15 -8.77 11.14
CA SER A 94 -2.17 -8.73 10.03
C SER A 94 -1.63 -10.12 9.66
N GLU A 95 -1.28 -10.94 10.65
CA GLU A 95 -0.80 -12.31 10.44
C GLU A 95 -1.86 -13.18 9.73
N ASN A 96 -3.11 -13.10 10.18
CA ASN A 96 -4.21 -13.85 9.58
C ASN A 96 -4.51 -13.35 8.16
N PHE A 97 -4.39 -12.06 7.86
CA PHE A 97 -4.54 -11.54 6.50
C PHE A 97 -3.42 -12.02 5.55
N ILE A 98 -2.19 -12.21 6.03
CA ILE A 98 -1.10 -12.83 5.24
C ILE A 98 -1.43 -14.30 4.94
N ARG A 99 -1.85 -15.04 5.97
CA ARG A 99 -2.26 -16.45 5.81
C ARG A 99 -3.48 -16.58 4.90
N CYS A 100 -4.44 -15.65 5.01
CA CYS A 100 -5.62 -15.55 4.16
C CYS A 100 -5.21 -15.41 2.69
N GLU A 101 -4.41 -14.39 2.37
CA GLU A 101 -3.91 -14.15 1.01
C GLU A 101 -3.26 -15.41 0.44
N SER A 102 -2.43 -16.08 1.25
CA SER A 102 -1.74 -17.31 0.85
C SER A 102 -2.70 -18.46 0.56
N LYS A 103 -3.73 -18.68 1.40
CA LYS A 103 -4.72 -19.74 1.20
C LYS A 103 -5.62 -19.50 -0.01
N TYR A 104 -6.04 -18.26 -0.27
CA TYR A 104 -6.80 -17.96 -1.49
C TYR A 104 -5.96 -18.15 -2.76
N ARG A 105 -4.68 -17.78 -2.74
CA ARG A 105 -3.77 -18.10 -3.84
C ARG A 105 -3.61 -19.60 -4.03
N ASP A 106 -3.49 -20.38 -2.95
CA ASP A 106 -3.44 -21.84 -3.02
C ASP A 106 -4.73 -22.41 -3.64
N PHE A 107 -5.90 -21.88 -3.27
CA PHE A 107 -7.18 -22.24 -3.87
C PHE A 107 -7.18 -21.99 -5.39
N LEU A 108 -6.77 -20.79 -5.84
CA LEU A 108 -6.70 -20.46 -7.27
C LEU A 108 -5.69 -21.32 -8.03
N ASN A 109 -4.53 -21.61 -7.43
CA ASN A 109 -3.51 -22.46 -8.04
C ASN A 109 -3.99 -23.90 -8.24
N ARG A 110 -4.74 -24.43 -7.27
CA ARG A 110 -5.27 -25.81 -7.31
C ARG A 110 -6.53 -25.94 -8.14
N PHE A 111 -7.40 -24.93 -8.11
CA PHE A 111 -8.74 -24.96 -8.69
C PHE A 111 -9.02 -23.73 -9.58
N PRO A 112 -8.18 -23.48 -10.62
CA PRO A 112 -8.27 -22.26 -11.43
C PRO A 112 -9.58 -22.14 -12.22
N THR A 113 -10.27 -23.25 -12.48
CA THR A 113 -11.56 -23.29 -13.20
C THR A 113 -12.78 -23.37 -12.27
N SER A 114 -12.59 -23.16 -10.95
CA SER A 114 -13.71 -23.14 -10.00
C SER A 114 -14.64 -21.97 -10.30
N ASP A 115 -15.93 -22.21 -10.10
CA ASP A 115 -17.01 -21.22 -9.99
C ASP A 115 -16.82 -20.21 -8.84
N ARG A 116 -15.84 -20.43 -7.96
CA ARG A 116 -15.46 -19.54 -6.85
C ARG A 116 -14.12 -18.84 -7.09
N ALA A 117 -13.52 -18.97 -8.29
CA ALA A 117 -12.22 -18.38 -8.58
C ALA A 117 -12.28 -16.84 -8.57
N ASP A 118 -13.38 -16.25 -9.04
CA ASP A 118 -13.61 -14.80 -8.98
C ASP A 118 -13.73 -14.30 -7.52
N TYR A 119 -14.46 -15.03 -6.67
CA TYR A 119 -14.54 -14.77 -5.23
C TYR A 119 -13.17 -14.86 -4.55
N ALA A 120 -12.39 -15.90 -4.85
CA ALA A 120 -11.06 -16.05 -4.27
C ALA A 120 -10.11 -14.92 -4.72
N GLN A 121 -10.19 -14.47 -5.97
CA GLN A 121 -9.40 -13.34 -6.46
C GLN A 121 -9.77 -12.03 -5.77
N LEU A 122 -11.07 -11.75 -5.59
CA LEU A 122 -11.55 -10.62 -4.79
C LEU A 122 -10.96 -10.69 -3.38
N GLN A 123 -11.01 -11.85 -2.74
CA GLN A 123 -10.58 -12.00 -1.35
C GLN A 123 -9.07 -11.89 -1.18
N ILE A 124 -8.25 -12.22 -2.19
CA ILE A 124 -6.82 -11.89 -2.22
C ILE A 124 -6.64 -10.38 -2.12
N ALA A 125 -7.37 -9.62 -2.94
CA ALA A 125 -7.31 -8.16 -2.93
C ALA A 125 -7.79 -7.58 -1.60
N ASN A 126 -8.88 -8.11 -1.03
CA ASN A 126 -9.39 -7.71 0.28
C ASN A 126 -8.39 -7.98 1.42
N CYS A 127 -7.73 -9.15 1.42
CA CYS A 127 -6.72 -9.47 2.44
C CYS A 127 -5.49 -8.56 2.36
N LEU A 128 -5.08 -8.15 1.14
CA LEU A 128 -4.05 -7.12 0.96
C LEU A 128 -4.56 -5.74 1.42
N ALA A 129 -5.76 -5.34 1.04
CA ALA A 129 -6.35 -4.06 1.40
C ALA A 129 -6.53 -3.89 2.93
N LYS A 130 -6.85 -4.96 3.66
CA LYS A 130 -6.91 -4.93 5.14
C LYS A 130 -5.55 -4.69 5.81
N ARG A 131 -4.45 -4.88 5.09
CA ARG A 131 -3.07 -4.63 5.54
C ARG A 131 -2.52 -3.30 5.01
N MET A 132 -3.34 -2.51 4.32
CA MET A 132 -2.99 -1.16 3.88
C MET A 132 -2.64 -0.30 5.09
N GLU A 133 -1.48 0.35 5.02
CA GLU A 133 -1.06 1.32 6.02
C GLU A 133 -1.62 2.71 5.69
N LYS A 134 -1.42 3.65 6.62
CA LYS A 134 -1.75 5.05 6.38
C LYS A 134 -0.90 5.63 5.23
N PRO A 135 -1.38 6.67 4.52
CA PRO A 135 -0.69 7.23 3.35
C PRO A 135 0.75 7.73 3.60
N ASP A 136 1.11 8.04 4.84
CA ASP A 136 2.43 8.51 5.25
C ASP A 136 3.45 7.37 5.51
N ARG A 137 3.02 6.12 5.37
CA ARG A 137 3.84 4.91 5.60
C ARG A 137 4.14 4.18 4.30
N ASP A 138 4.91 3.09 4.39
CA ASP A 138 5.21 2.24 3.24
C ASP A 138 3.93 1.75 2.55
N GLN A 139 3.90 1.90 1.22
CA GLN A 139 2.74 1.62 0.38
C GLN A 139 2.91 0.36 -0.49
N GLU A 140 3.88 -0.50 -0.21
CA GLU A 140 4.09 -1.72 -1.01
C GLU A 140 2.87 -2.63 -1.00
N VAL A 141 2.30 -2.87 0.18
CA VAL A 141 1.11 -3.73 0.32
C VAL A 141 -0.12 -3.09 -0.34
N THR A 142 -0.26 -1.76 -0.24
CA THR A 142 -1.33 -0.99 -0.88
C THR A 142 -1.26 -1.10 -2.41
N ARG A 143 -0.07 -1.01 -3.01
CA ARG A 143 0.12 -1.22 -4.46
C ARG A 143 -0.23 -2.65 -4.88
N LYS A 144 0.15 -3.64 -4.08
CA LYS A 144 -0.24 -5.04 -4.32
C LYS A 144 -1.75 -5.24 -4.24
N ALA A 145 -2.42 -4.57 -3.30
CA ALA A 145 -3.88 -4.61 -3.20
C ALA A 145 -4.55 -4.06 -4.47
N LEU A 146 -4.10 -2.89 -4.95
CA LEU A 146 -4.65 -2.28 -6.17
C LEU A 146 -4.44 -3.20 -7.38
N ALA A 147 -3.23 -3.73 -7.55
CA ALA A 147 -2.92 -4.68 -8.63
C ALA A 147 -3.79 -5.95 -8.55
N ALA A 148 -4.12 -6.44 -7.36
CA ALA A 148 -5.00 -7.60 -7.19
C ALA A 148 -6.46 -7.30 -7.58
N TYR A 149 -6.97 -6.09 -7.34
CA TYR A 149 -8.26 -5.66 -7.86
C TYR A 149 -8.25 -5.46 -9.37
N GLU A 150 -7.18 -4.88 -9.94
CA GLU A 150 -7.02 -4.76 -11.39
C GLU A 150 -7.01 -6.13 -12.07
N GLU A 151 -6.35 -7.11 -11.45
CA GLU A 151 -6.36 -8.50 -11.90
C GLU A 151 -7.76 -9.13 -11.85
N MET A 152 -8.57 -8.81 -10.82
CA MET A 152 -9.98 -9.21 -10.76
C MET A 152 -10.77 -8.68 -11.95
N PHE A 153 -10.63 -7.38 -12.27
CA PHE A 153 -11.33 -6.77 -13.40
C PHE A 153 -10.90 -7.36 -14.74
N ARG A 154 -9.63 -7.73 -14.87
CA ARG A 154 -9.05 -8.31 -16.08
C ARG A 154 -9.47 -9.76 -16.29
N LEU A 155 -9.43 -10.57 -15.23
CA LEU A 155 -9.70 -12.02 -15.31
C LEU A 155 -11.19 -12.35 -15.24
N TYR A 156 -11.97 -11.60 -14.47
CA TYR A 156 -13.38 -11.91 -14.17
C TYR A 156 -14.34 -10.76 -14.49
N PRO A 157 -14.39 -10.28 -15.75
CA PRO A 157 -15.15 -9.09 -16.15
C PRO A 157 -16.69 -9.25 -16.06
N THR A 158 -17.20 -10.44 -15.77
CA THR A 158 -18.62 -10.73 -15.57
C THR A 158 -18.96 -11.19 -14.16
N SER A 159 -18.03 -11.07 -13.21
CA SER A 159 -18.26 -11.49 -11.83
C SER A 159 -19.34 -10.65 -11.15
N PRO A 160 -20.19 -11.26 -10.28
CA PRO A 160 -21.14 -10.50 -9.47
C PRO A 160 -20.47 -9.58 -8.45
N TYR A 161 -19.18 -9.76 -8.17
CA TYR A 161 -18.44 -9.00 -7.17
C TYR A 161 -17.78 -7.72 -7.71
N LEU A 162 -17.97 -7.37 -8.98
CA LEU A 162 -17.26 -6.26 -9.61
C LEU A 162 -17.56 -4.90 -8.98
N GLU A 163 -18.81 -4.64 -8.58
CA GLU A 163 -19.15 -3.36 -7.94
C GLU A 163 -18.47 -3.22 -6.58
N GLU A 164 -18.48 -4.29 -5.77
CA GLU A 164 -17.76 -4.34 -4.49
C GLU A 164 -16.25 -4.12 -4.69
N ALA A 165 -15.66 -4.84 -5.65
CA ALA A 165 -14.26 -4.71 -6.01
C ALA A 165 -13.89 -3.29 -6.45
N ARG A 166 -14.74 -2.61 -7.23
CA ARG A 166 -14.49 -1.23 -7.67
C ARG A 166 -14.51 -0.24 -6.51
N GLN A 167 -15.47 -0.38 -5.59
CA GLN A 167 -15.54 0.47 -4.41
C GLN A 167 -14.29 0.30 -3.54
N ALA A 168 -13.89 -0.95 -3.25
CA ALA A 168 -12.70 -1.22 -2.46
C ALA A 168 -11.40 -0.80 -3.18
N ALA A 169 -11.29 -1.01 -4.49
CA ALA A 169 -10.17 -0.53 -5.29
C ALA A 169 -10.05 1.00 -5.26
N GLN A 170 -11.19 1.71 -5.28
CA GLN A 170 -11.21 3.16 -5.19
C GLN A 170 -10.66 3.66 -3.85
N GLU A 171 -10.98 3.00 -2.74
CA GLU A 171 -10.41 3.33 -1.42
C GLU A 171 -8.89 3.15 -1.39
N VAL A 172 -8.40 2.05 -1.96
CA VAL A 172 -6.96 1.76 -2.07
C VAL A 172 -6.26 2.79 -2.97
N ALA A 173 -6.85 3.11 -4.12
CA ALA A 173 -6.33 4.13 -5.05
C ALA A 173 -6.29 5.51 -4.39
N ASN A 174 -7.31 5.87 -3.61
CA ASN A 174 -7.33 7.12 -2.85
C ASN A 174 -6.20 7.19 -1.82
N ASN A 175 -5.88 6.09 -1.13
CA ASN A 175 -4.76 6.05 -0.19
C ASN A 175 -3.41 6.28 -0.89
N LEU A 176 -3.19 5.63 -2.04
CA LEU A 176 -1.99 5.83 -2.85
C LEU A 176 -1.87 7.27 -3.39
N ALA A 177 -2.98 7.85 -3.85
CA ALA A 177 -3.03 9.23 -4.30
C ALA A 177 -2.71 10.21 -3.16
N GLU A 178 -3.24 9.96 -1.96
CA GLU A 178 -2.93 10.74 -0.76
C GLU A 178 -1.44 10.65 -0.41
N ALA A 179 -0.83 9.46 -0.51
CA ALA A 179 0.58 9.26 -0.23
C ALA A 179 1.47 10.11 -1.17
N GLU A 180 1.16 10.10 -2.48
CA GLU A 180 1.87 10.91 -3.47
C GLU A 180 1.66 12.41 -3.25
N TYR A 181 0.43 12.80 -2.87
CA TYR A 181 0.13 14.17 -2.49
C TYR A 181 0.96 14.61 -1.28
N LEU A 182 1.06 13.80 -0.22
CA LEU A 182 1.83 14.15 0.98
C LEU A 182 3.31 14.39 0.67
N VAL A 183 3.91 13.56 -0.19
CA VAL A 183 5.29 13.74 -0.67
C VAL A 183 5.42 15.00 -1.53
N GLY A 184 4.50 15.23 -2.46
CA GLY A 184 4.49 16.43 -3.29
C GLY A 184 4.33 17.71 -2.46
N HIS A 185 3.41 17.71 -1.50
CA HIS A 185 3.17 18.81 -0.58
C HIS A 185 4.39 19.08 0.32
N PHE A 186 5.07 18.03 0.79
CA PHE A 186 6.35 18.17 1.48
C PHE A 186 7.36 18.93 0.60
N TYR A 187 7.57 18.52 -0.65
CA TYR A 187 8.48 19.25 -1.54
C TYR A 187 8.06 20.69 -1.83
N VAL A 188 6.75 20.99 -1.87
CA VAL A 188 6.28 22.37 -1.97
C VAL A 188 6.73 23.20 -0.77
N ARG A 189 6.59 22.66 0.45
CA ARG A 189 7.00 23.36 1.70
C ARG A 189 8.49 23.66 1.74
N TYR A 190 9.33 22.76 1.21
CA TYR A 190 10.79 22.92 1.15
C TYR A 190 11.28 23.62 -0.12
N ARG A 191 10.38 24.21 -0.92
CA ARG A 191 10.72 24.94 -2.15
C ARG A 191 11.42 24.09 -3.23
N LEU A 192 11.32 22.77 -3.15
CA LEU A 192 11.89 21.83 -4.12
C LEU A 192 10.92 21.65 -5.30
N CYS A 193 10.86 22.65 -6.18
CA CYS A 193 9.76 22.77 -7.12
C CYS A 193 9.70 21.65 -8.17
N GLN A 194 10.83 21.21 -8.73
CA GLN A 194 10.83 20.12 -9.73
C GLN A 194 10.36 18.79 -9.13
N ALA A 195 10.82 18.45 -7.93
CA ALA A 195 10.39 17.25 -7.22
C ALA A 195 8.90 17.30 -6.84
N ALA A 196 8.40 18.47 -6.43
CA ALA A 196 6.98 18.69 -6.16
C ALA A 196 6.12 18.49 -7.42
N ILE A 197 6.52 19.08 -8.54
CA ILE A 197 5.84 18.94 -9.83
C ILE A 197 5.77 17.47 -10.22
N GLN A 198 6.90 16.75 -10.21
CA GLN A 198 6.95 15.33 -10.61
C GLN A 198 5.99 14.45 -9.79
N ARG A 199 5.82 14.75 -8.50
CA ARG A 199 4.91 14.01 -7.62
C ARG A 199 3.45 14.35 -7.87
N LEU A 200 3.13 15.64 -7.97
CA LEU A 200 1.76 16.14 -8.06
C LEU A 200 1.17 16.02 -9.47
N GLU A 201 1.96 16.27 -10.53
CA GLU A 201 1.52 16.18 -11.93
C GLU A 201 0.96 14.81 -12.25
N GLY A 202 1.53 13.74 -11.68
CA GLY A 202 1.17 12.35 -11.95
C GLY A 202 -0.05 11.82 -11.18
N ILE A 203 -0.63 12.58 -10.25
CA ILE A 203 -1.78 12.13 -9.46
C ILE A 203 -3.04 12.03 -10.32
N PRO A 204 -3.44 13.06 -11.10
CA PRO A 204 -4.69 13.02 -11.86
C PRO A 204 -4.75 11.93 -12.93
N GLN A 205 -3.61 11.55 -13.52
CA GLN A 205 -3.56 10.50 -14.56
C GLN A 205 -3.56 9.10 -13.96
N ARG A 206 -2.88 8.91 -12.81
CA ARG A 206 -2.84 7.59 -12.14
C ARG A 206 -4.08 7.32 -11.30
N PHE A 207 -4.69 8.36 -10.73
CA PHE A 207 -5.79 8.25 -9.79
C PHE A 207 -6.92 9.24 -10.16
N PRO A 208 -7.60 9.05 -11.30
CA PRO A 208 -8.58 10.01 -11.82
C PRO A 208 -9.79 10.22 -10.91
N ALA A 209 -10.13 9.24 -10.08
CA ALA A 209 -11.24 9.30 -9.12
C ALA A 209 -10.80 9.69 -7.70
N TYR A 210 -9.59 10.26 -7.55
CA TYR A 210 -9.11 10.72 -6.25
C TYR A 210 -10.06 11.76 -5.63
N HIS A 211 -10.30 11.66 -4.32
CA HIS A 211 -11.30 12.50 -3.63
C HIS A 211 -10.87 13.96 -3.39
N HIS A 212 -9.58 14.27 -3.50
CA HIS A 212 -9.05 15.62 -3.23
C HIS A 212 -8.22 16.17 -4.39
N PRO A 213 -8.77 16.27 -5.61
CA PRO A 213 -8.06 16.81 -6.77
C PRO A 213 -7.80 18.32 -6.61
N ASP A 214 -8.64 19.01 -5.84
CA ASP A 214 -8.57 20.44 -5.57
C ASP A 214 -7.27 20.86 -4.86
N LYS A 215 -6.88 20.13 -3.80
CA LYS A 215 -5.60 20.40 -3.12
C LYS A 215 -4.41 20.09 -4.03
N VAL A 216 -4.49 19.04 -4.86
CA VAL A 216 -3.43 18.70 -5.81
C VAL A 216 -3.22 19.84 -6.79
N LEU A 217 -4.30 20.36 -7.40
CA LEU A 217 -4.23 21.50 -8.32
C LEU A 217 -3.66 22.75 -7.64
N PHE A 218 -4.09 23.04 -6.41
CA PHE A 218 -3.61 24.20 -5.67
C PHE A 218 -2.11 24.15 -5.38
N PHE A 219 -1.61 23.01 -4.89
CA PHE A 219 -0.19 22.87 -4.58
C PHE A 219 0.67 22.66 -5.83
N LEU A 220 0.12 22.07 -6.89
CA LEU A 220 0.77 21.98 -8.19
C LEU A 220 0.96 23.37 -8.80
N ALA A 221 -0.05 24.24 -8.73
CA ALA A 221 0.07 25.64 -9.13
C ALA A 221 1.20 26.37 -8.37
N GLN A 222 1.31 26.14 -7.07
CA GLN A 222 2.41 26.70 -6.28
C GLN A 222 3.78 26.16 -6.71
N ALA A 223 3.86 24.86 -7.01
CA ALA A 223 5.09 24.23 -7.50
C ALA A 223 5.53 24.83 -8.84
N TYR A 224 4.61 24.98 -9.80
CA TYR A 224 4.87 25.66 -11.08
C TYR A 224 5.38 27.08 -10.90
N ALA A 225 4.75 27.85 -10.01
CA ALA A 225 5.15 29.22 -9.73
C ALA A 225 6.59 29.34 -9.22
N MET A 226 7.01 28.40 -8.36
CA MET A 226 8.37 28.35 -7.82
C MET A 226 9.40 28.02 -8.91
N CYS A 227 9.03 27.17 -9.87
CA CYS A 227 9.83 26.82 -11.04
C CYS A 227 9.71 27.85 -12.19
N ARG A 228 9.12 29.02 -11.96
CA ARG A 228 8.88 30.08 -12.97
C ARG A 228 8.02 29.64 -14.17
N ARG A 229 7.28 28.54 -14.04
CA ARG A 229 6.28 28.06 -15.01
C ARG A 229 4.94 28.77 -14.78
N TYR A 230 4.89 30.07 -15.05
CA TYR A 230 3.74 30.90 -14.64
C TYR A 230 2.44 30.58 -15.39
N ASP A 231 2.52 30.22 -16.67
CA ASP A 231 1.33 29.88 -17.46
C ASP A 231 0.71 28.56 -16.97
N ASP A 232 1.54 27.54 -16.68
CA ASP A 232 1.08 26.28 -16.07
C ASP A 232 0.46 26.48 -14.68
N SER A 233 1.02 27.43 -13.92
CA SER A 233 0.46 27.82 -12.62
C SER A 233 -0.93 28.44 -12.75
N ASP A 234 -1.13 29.36 -13.71
CA ASP A 234 -2.43 29.99 -13.94
C ASP A 234 -3.46 28.99 -14.50
N GLU A 235 -3.05 28.07 -15.38
CA GLU A 235 -3.88 26.95 -15.86
C GLU A 235 -4.40 26.11 -14.69
N ALA A 236 -3.51 25.66 -13.80
CA ALA A 236 -3.89 24.83 -12.66
C ALA A 236 -4.86 25.58 -11.71
N LEU A 237 -4.66 26.87 -11.48
CA LEU A 237 -5.56 27.71 -10.68
C LEU A 237 -6.92 27.92 -11.35
N ARG A 238 -6.95 28.09 -12.67
CA ARG A 238 -8.20 28.21 -13.42
C ARG A 238 -8.99 26.91 -13.38
N LYS A 239 -8.35 25.77 -13.58
CA LYS A 239 -8.98 24.44 -13.42
C LYS A 239 -9.54 24.28 -12.02
N LEU A 240 -8.76 24.62 -10.99
CA LEU A 240 -9.23 24.61 -9.60
C LEU A 240 -10.51 25.43 -9.40
N ALA A 241 -10.53 26.67 -9.89
CA ALA A 241 -11.68 27.56 -9.72
C ALA A 241 -12.91 27.14 -10.56
N ALA A 242 -12.69 26.53 -11.73
CA ALA A 242 -13.76 26.10 -12.62
C ALA A 242 -14.38 24.77 -12.17
N ASP A 243 -13.55 23.79 -11.85
CA ASP A 243 -13.98 22.41 -11.58
C ASP A 243 -14.36 22.20 -10.10
N TYR A 244 -13.80 23.01 -9.19
CA TYR A 244 -13.99 22.86 -7.73
C TYR A 244 -14.31 24.21 -7.03
N PRO A 245 -15.41 24.90 -7.41
CA PRO A 245 -15.73 26.25 -6.91
C PRO A 245 -15.91 26.32 -5.38
N ASP A 246 -16.36 25.23 -4.75
CA ASP A 246 -16.60 25.16 -3.29
C ASP A 246 -15.33 24.84 -2.48
N SER A 247 -14.20 24.59 -3.15
CA SER A 247 -12.95 24.22 -2.48
C SER A 247 -12.43 25.35 -1.59
N PRO A 248 -11.90 25.05 -0.38
CA PRO A 248 -11.29 26.04 0.49
C PRO A 248 -10.08 26.75 -0.14
N TYR A 249 -9.47 26.15 -1.16
CA TYR A 249 -8.34 26.72 -1.88
C TYR A 249 -8.73 27.84 -2.85
N VAL A 250 -9.99 27.88 -3.32
CA VAL A 250 -10.49 28.91 -4.26
C VAL A 250 -10.36 30.31 -3.68
N LYS A 251 -10.59 30.47 -2.37
CA LYS A 251 -10.44 31.74 -1.65
C LYS A 251 -9.03 32.34 -1.76
N GLN A 252 -8.02 31.51 -2.05
CA GLN A 252 -6.64 31.93 -2.19
C GLN A 252 -6.23 32.21 -3.64
N VAL A 253 -7.01 31.75 -4.63
CA VAL A 253 -6.68 31.83 -6.06
C VAL A 253 -6.35 33.26 -6.49
N ASP A 254 -7.23 34.23 -6.24
CA ASP A 254 -7.00 35.61 -6.66
C ASP A 254 -5.77 36.26 -6.03
N LYS A 255 -5.44 35.87 -4.80
CA LYS A 255 -4.23 36.34 -4.11
C LYS A 255 -3.00 35.75 -4.78
N VAL A 256 -3.02 34.45 -5.10
CA VAL A 256 -1.92 33.77 -5.78
C VAL A 256 -1.75 34.33 -7.19
N ARG A 257 -2.82 34.48 -7.98
CA ARG A 257 -2.76 35.04 -9.35
C ARG A 257 -2.16 36.45 -9.40
N ARG A 258 -2.57 37.34 -8.48
CA ARG A 258 -1.95 38.68 -8.35
C ARG A 258 -0.47 38.61 -8.01
N LYS A 259 -0.04 37.63 -7.23
CA LYS A 259 1.39 37.39 -6.95
C LYS A 259 2.12 36.87 -8.18
N LEU A 260 1.53 35.93 -8.94
CA LEU A 260 2.09 35.40 -10.18
C LEU A 260 2.30 36.51 -11.20
N GLU A 261 1.34 37.40 -11.40
CA GLU A 261 1.45 38.51 -12.33
C GLU A 261 2.64 39.43 -11.99
N LYS A 262 2.84 39.74 -10.71
CA LYS A 262 4.00 40.52 -10.25
C LYS A 262 5.32 39.80 -10.53
N LEU A 263 5.38 38.49 -10.27
CA LEU A 263 6.57 37.67 -10.54
C LEU A 263 6.86 37.59 -12.05
N ARG A 264 5.83 37.38 -12.87
CA ARG A 264 5.90 37.37 -14.33
C ARG A 264 6.45 38.68 -14.88
N ARG A 265 5.88 39.81 -14.49
CA ARG A 265 6.37 41.15 -14.89
C ARG A 265 7.81 41.40 -14.47
N LYS A 266 8.22 40.91 -13.29
CA LYS A 266 9.62 41.02 -12.82
C LYS A 266 10.55 40.18 -13.68
N GLN A 267 10.15 38.95 -14.01
CA GLN A 267 10.91 38.04 -14.87
C GLN A 267 11.06 38.61 -16.29
N GLU A 268 9.96 39.08 -16.89
CA GLU A 268 9.96 39.71 -18.22
C GLU A 268 10.92 40.92 -18.28
N LYS A 269 10.95 41.76 -17.23
CA LYS A 269 11.90 42.88 -17.15
C LYS A 269 13.35 42.40 -17.09
N LEU A 270 13.64 41.40 -16.25
CA LEU A 270 14.98 40.82 -16.13
C LEU A 270 15.45 40.23 -17.47
N ASP A 271 14.57 39.52 -18.16
CA ASP A 271 14.88 38.90 -19.46
C ASP A 271 15.12 39.95 -20.54
N GLN A 272 14.34 41.05 -20.55
CA GLN A 272 14.58 42.19 -21.43
C GLN A 272 15.93 42.87 -21.15
N GLU A 273 16.31 43.03 -19.89
CA GLU A 273 17.60 43.61 -19.51
C GLU A 273 18.77 42.70 -19.93
N ARG A 274 18.65 41.38 -19.71
CA ARG A 274 19.63 40.37 -20.16
C ARG A 274 19.79 40.41 -21.68
N LEU A 275 18.69 40.47 -22.43
CA LEU A 275 18.72 40.55 -23.88
C LEU A 275 19.42 41.84 -24.36
N LYS A 276 19.11 42.99 -23.75
CA LYS A 276 19.77 44.27 -24.08
C LYS A 276 21.28 44.22 -23.82
N ARG A 277 21.71 43.67 -22.68
CA ARG A 277 23.13 43.51 -22.35
C ARG A 277 23.85 42.62 -23.36
N ARG A 278 23.23 41.50 -23.73
CA ARG A 278 23.76 40.59 -24.75
C ARG A 278 23.91 41.28 -26.11
N GLN A 279 22.88 41.98 -26.57
CA GLN A 279 22.92 42.75 -27.82
C GLN A 279 24.01 43.84 -27.80
N GLN A 280 24.18 44.53 -26.67
CA GLN A 280 25.25 45.53 -26.52
C GLN A 280 26.64 44.90 -26.55
N PHE A 281 26.82 43.73 -25.93
CA PHE A 281 28.08 42.98 -25.97
C PHE A 281 28.41 42.52 -27.40
N GLU A 282 27.46 41.89 -28.09
CA GLU A 282 27.60 41.46 -29.49
C GLU A 282 27.91 42.65 -30.41
N ALA A 283 27.24 43.79 -30.23
CA ALA A 283 27.51 45.01 -30.99
C ALA A 283 28.91 45.60 -30.72
N ARG A 284 29.40 45.55 -29.47
CA ARG A 284 30.77 45.98 -29.11
C ARG A 284 31.83 45.06 -29.72
N ARG A 285 31.59 43.75 -29.70
CA ARG A 285 32.47 42.73 -30.28
C ARG A 285 32.54 42.87 -31.81
N ALA A 286 31.41 43.06 -32.47
CA ALA A 286 31.35 43.35 -33.91
C ALA A 286 32.15 44.61 -34.30
N LYS A 287 32.09 45.67 -33.47
CA LYS A 287 32.89 46.90 -33.69
C LYS A 287 34.40 46.70 -33.54
N LYS A 288 34.84 45.74 -32.73
CA LYS A 288 36.27 45.43 -32.52
C LYS A 288 36.88 44.53 -33.59
N GLY A 289 36.08 44.01 -34.53
CA GLY A 289 36.57 43.13 -35.60
C GLY A 289 36.95 41.72 -35.12
N GLU A 290 36.57 41.33 -33.89
CA GLU A 290 36.83 39.99 -33.35
C GLU A 290 35.82 38.99 -33.96
N ALA A 291 36.26 38.31 -35.03
CA ALA A 291 35.49 37.26 -35.69
C ALA A 291 35.18 36.09 -34.74
N ALA A 292 34.09 35.39 -35.02
CA ALA A 292 33.58 34.28 -34.22
C ALA A 292 34.40 33.01 -34.42
N GLU A 293 35.51 32.85 -33.70
CA GLU A 293 36.09 31.52 -33.41
C GLU A 293 35.71 31.14 -31.97
N GLY A 294 35.09 29.96 -31.81
CA GLY A 294 34.46 29.46 -30.56
C GLY A 294 35.45 28.91 -29.51
N PRO A 295 35.00 28.31 -28.39
CA PRO A 295 33.70 27.66 -28.16
C PRO A 295 32.82 28.28 -27.05
N ASP A 296 31.53 27.98 -27.17
CA ASP A 296 30.42 28.13 -26.22
C ASP A 296 30.37 29.36 -25.29
N SER A 297 29.98 30.49 -25.88
CA SER A 297 29.62 31.73 -25.17
C SER A 297 28.48 31.60 -24.15
N ARG A 298 27.86 30.41 -23.99
CA ARG A 298 26.96 30.13 -22.86
C ARG A 298 27.72 29.96 -21.54
N GLU A 299 28.86 29.28 -21.53
CA GLU A 299 29.57 28.97 -20.27
C GLU A 299 30.23 30.20 -19.64
N GLU A 300 30.76 31.14 -20.41
CA GLU A 300 31.42 32.34 -19.85
C GLU A 300 30.41 33.35 -19.28
N ALA A 301 29.24 33.48 -19.91
CA ALA A 301 28.18 34.36 -19.42
C ALA A 301 27.50 33.81 -18.16
N GLU A 302 27.42 32.48 -18.01
CA GLU A 302 26.90 31.83 -16.79
C GLU A 302 27.93 31.80 -15.65
N ARG A 303 29.23 31.60 -15.94
CA ARG A 303 30.31 31.65 -14.93
C ARG A 303 30.51 33.05 -14.30
N GLU A 304 30.27 34.14 -15.03
CA GLU A 304 30.29 35.48 -14.43
C GLU A 304 29.06 35.77 -13.53
N GLU A 305 27.95 35.03 -13.69
CA GLU A 305 26.76 35.17 -12.84
C GLU A 305 26.93 34.41 -11.50
N ASP A 306 27.56 33.22 -11.50
CA ASP A 306 27.79 32.44 -10.29
C ASP A 306 28.82 33.08 -9.34
N ASP A 307 29.86 33.73 -9.87
CA ASP A 307 30.89 34.40 -9.08
C ASP A 307 30.39 35.68 -8.37
N LYS A 308 29.25 36.24 -8.82
CA LYS A 308 28.63 37.44 -8.19
C LYS A 308 27.42 37.13 -7.32
N GLY A 309 26.93 35.89 -7.31
CA GLY A 309 25.79 35.44 -6.52
C GLY A 309 26.14 34.54 -5.32
N GLY A 310 27.37 34.02 -5.24
CA GLY A 310 27.83 33.04 -4.24
C GLY A 310 28.20 33.62 -2.87
N GLY A 311 27.35 34.45 -2.28
CA GLY A 311 27.54 34.97 -0.92
C GLY A 311 26.24 35.01 -0.14
N GLY A 312 25.84 33.88 0.45
CA GLY A 312 24.74 33.87 1.42
C GLY A 312 23.99 32.55 1.56
N ASP A 313 24.20 31.93 2.72
CA ASP A 313 23.27 31.08 3.46
C ASP A 313 22.94 29.68 2.92
N GLY A 314 23.80 28.73 3.31
CA GLY A 314 23.34 27.38 3.64
C GLY A 314 22.85 27.32 5.09
N PRO A 315 21.79 26.53 5.37
CA PRO A 315 21.67 25.77 6.61
C PRO A 315 22.32 24.38 6.48
#